data_AF-W6KGB7-F1
#
_entry.id   AF-W6KGB7-F1
#
_cell.length_a   1.000
_cell.length_b   1.000
_cell.length_c   1.000
_cell.angle_alpha   90.00
_cell.angle_beta   90.00
_cell.angle_gamma   90.00
#
_symmetry.space_group_name_H-M   'P 1'
#
loop_
_entity.id
_entity.type
_entity.pdbx_description
1 polymer ?
#
loop_
_entity_poly.entity_id
_entity_poly.type
_entity_poly.pdbx_seq_one_letter_code
_entity_poly.pdbx_strand_id
1 'polypeptide(L)'
;MEANHFLVIESLVLLFLYSLVKSHPDQCDASLFAGVRSKNARRKRSIESRYTDNQLQCLARILSLVNSICILRNGAVTSKATCTERDLYYCNPPLFAPQGQRGVHRCLQRLAVWMRIAASCLKPHDTLPQPHQGAAYRFIFTSPQAALERFLTSENHPRPYTREALGVVAAPKSLLVGPLCMMLDHRSGKEAAGGSSVQVCCDGNGVFLTAEMGLHSSGFTIDDGGREVVLVFVEKESTLRTLLHEIQEPKRGLHGDGGSREGDVRPMMRSYVMLCTRGYPCVASRLFMRRLCAELPRLPLLALVDGDPHGLRILLTMLEGGPSSAGWIQKVTENSDQMTSSHETENRIALLPFQWVGLRLSRMSTPQLSSASLMPLSVSDAGVLRQLEQRISGHLAGKAFIHPCVRATLYDMRKEIQWMWRTHLKAELQACTDGPLSLLEGFPLCMQV
;
A
#
# COMPACT_ATOMS: atom_id res chain seq x y z
N MET A 1 -13.04 -16.03 -3.44
CA MET A 1 -13.05 -14.71 -2.76
C MET A 1 -13.74 -13.64 -3.58
N GLU A 2 -13.45 -13.49 -4.88
CA GLU A 2 -14.15 -12.49 -5.71
C GLU A 2 -15.67 -12.71 -5.78
N ALA A 3 -16.12 -13.96 -5.89
CA ALA A 3 -17.54 -14.30 -5.79
C ALA A 3 -18.18 -13.83 -4.46
N ASN A 4 -17.44 -13.85 -3.35
CA ASN A 4 -17.96 -13.39 -2.06
C ASN A 4 -18.07 -11.86 -2.00
N HIS A 5 -17.21 -11.10 -2.69
CA HIS A 5 -17.31 -9.64 -2.67
C HIS A 5 -18.54 -9.18 -3.46
N PHE A 6 -18.79 -9.78 -4.63
CA PHE A 6 -20.01 -9.51 -5.39
C PHE A 6 -21.25 -9.92 -4.63
N LEU A 7 -21.26 -11.09 -3.98
CA LEU A 7 -22.38 -11.51 -3.11
C LEU A 7 -22.59 -10.53 -1.94
N VAL A 8 -21.53 -10.01 -1.32
CA VAL A 8 -21.64 -9.02 -0.24
C VAL A 8 -22.14 -7.67 -0.76
N ILE A 9 -21.68 -7.24 -1.94
CA ILE A 9 -22.17 -6.01 -2.59
C ILE A 9 -23.63 -6.15 -2.98
N GLU A 10 -24.00 -7.26 -3.62
CA GLU A 10 -25.37 -7.59 -4.00
C GLU A 10 -26.27 -7.68 -2.76
N SER A 11 -25.80 -8.36 -1.71
CA SER A 11 -26.48 -8.40 -0.41
C SER A 11 -26.67 -6.99 0.14
N LEU A 12 -25.65 -6.13 0.13
CA LEU A 12 -25.77 -4.73 0.57
C LEU A 12 -26.80 -3.92 -0.23
N VAL A 13 -26.84 -4.11 -1.56
CA VAL A 13 -27.81 -3.44 -2.44
C VAL A 13 -29.23 -3.96 -2.17
N LEU A 14 -29.43 -5.28 -2.13
CA LEU A 14 -30.71 -5.90 -1.81
C LEU A 14 -31.19 -5.52 -0.40
N LEU A 15 -30.28 -5.47 0.57
CA LEU A 15 -30.54 -5.03 1.94
C LEU A 15 -30.98 -3.59 2.02
N PHE A 16 -30.34 -2.72 1.24
CA PHE A 16 -30.74 -1.34 1.13
C PHE A 16 -32.16 -1.22 0.56
N LEU A 17 -32.42 -1.89 -0.57
CA LEU A 17 -33.74 -1.89 -1.21
C LEU A 17 -34.83 -2.41 -0.24
N TYR A 18 -34.54 -3.48 0.50
CA TYR A 18 -35.42 -4.01 1.53
C TYR A 18 -35.68 -3.00 2.67
N SER A 19 -34.63 -2.34 3.18
CA SER A 19 -34.78 -1.30 4.22
C SER A 19 -35.62 -0.12 3.75
N LEU A 20 -35.50 0.25 2.47
CA LEU A 20 -36.27 1.33 1.87
C LEU A 20 -37.75 0.96 1.73
N VAL A 21 -38.04 -0.23 1.19
CA VAL A 21 -39.40 -0.79 1.07
C VAL A 21 -40.08 -0.93 2.44
N LYS A 22 -39.39 -1.50 3.44
CA LYS A 22 -39.94 -1.67 4.80
C LYS A 22 -40.18 -0.34 5.52
N SER A 23 -39.44 0.71 5.17
CA SER A 23 -39.65 2.04 5.73
C SER A 23 -40.86 2.75 5.13
N HIS A 24 -41.34 2.30 3.96
CA HIS A 24 -42.45 2.88 3.21
C HIS A 24 -43.35 1.79 2.59
N PRO A 25 -43.99 0.92 3.39
CA PRO A 25 -44.76 -0.22 2.88
C PRO A 25 -45.95 0.20 1.98
N ASP A 26 -46.46 1.42 2.18
CA ASP A 26 -47.62 1.96 1.43
C ASP A 26 -47.23 2.73 0.16
N GLN A 27 -45.95 2.78 -0.24
CA GLN A 27 -45.46 3.58 -1.37
C GLN A 27 -44.65 2.80 -2.41
N CYS A 28 -44.83 1.47 -2.51
CA CYS A 28 -44.18 0.62 -3.50
C CYS A 28 -44.70 0.78 -4.94
N ASP A 29 -44.96 2.02 -5.37
CA ASP A 29 -45.10 2.32 -6.79
C ASP A 29 -43.75 2.78 -7.34
N ALA A 30 -43.27 2.11 -8.40
CA ALA A 30 -41.95 2.30 -9.01
C ALA A 30 -41.68 3.72 -9.58
N SER A 31 -42.64 4.64 -9.45
CA SER A 31 -42.60 6.00 -10.00
C SER A 31 -41.72 6.98 -9.20
N LEU A 32 -41.27 6.63 -7.98
CA LEU A 32 -40.43 7.49 -7.13
C LEU A 32 -39.02 7.77 -7.70
N PHE A 33 -38.54 6.99 -8.67
CA PHE A 33 -37.22 7.18 -9.30
C PHE A 33 -37.28 7.90 -10.66
N ALA A 34 -38.47 8.03 -11.25
CA ALA A 34 -38.67 8.81 -12.47
C ALA A 34 -39.01 10.24 -12.06
N GLY A 35 -38.03 11.14 -12.13
CA GLY A 35 -38.22 12.57 -11.87
C GLY A 35 -39.19 13.22 -12.85
N VAL A 36 -40.49 13.06 -12.64
CA VAL A 36 -41.54 13.77 -13.36
C VAL A 36 -42.19 14.75 -12.38
N ARG A 37 -41.94 16.04 -12.62
CA ARG A 37 -42.59 17.16 -11.92
C ARG A 37 -44.10 17.13 -12.17
N SER A 38 -44.84 16.41 -11.33
CA SER A 38 -46.29 16.56 -11.28
C SER A 38 -46.65 17.75 -10.39
N LYS A 39 -47.04 18.85 -11.04
CA LYS A 39 -47.62 20.03 -10.40
C LYS A 39 -49.07 19.73 -10.00
N ASN A 40 -49.29 18.99 -8.93
CA ASN A 40 -50.60 19.03 -8.27
C ASN A 40 -50.44 18.82 -6.76
N ALA A 41 -50.57 19.94 -6.06
CA ALA A 41 -50.61 20.02 -4.62
C ALA A 41 -52.03 19.73 -4.14
N ARG A 42 -52.22 18.71 -3.29
CA ARG A 42 -53.17 18.77 -2.17
C ARG A 42 -52.97 17.62 -1.19
N ARG A 43 -52.82 18.01 0.09
CA ARG A 43 -52.68 17.20 1.32
C ARG A 43 -51.36 16.42 1.49
N LYS A 44 -50.28 17.18 1.76
CA LYS A 44 -49.08 16.66 2.43
C LYS A 44 -49.41 16.33 3.89
N ARG A 45 -49.70 15.06 4.21
CA ARG A 45 -49.18 14.52 5.47
C ARG A 45 -47.66 14.54 5.28
N SER A 46 -46.96 15.40 5.99
CA SER A 46 -45.49 15.38 6.01
C SER A 46 -45.08 14.09 6.69
N ILE A 47 -45.00 13.01 5.91
CA ILE A 47 -44.30 11.81 6.30
C ILE A 47 -42.87 12.28 6.46
N GLU A 48 -42.44 12.50 7.70
CA GLU A 48 -41.06 12.79 8.02
C GLU A 48 -40.23 11.67 7.42
N SER A 49 -39.47 12.01 6.38
CA SER A 49 -38.51 11.10 5.80
C SER A 49 -37.60 10.64 6.93
N ARG A 50 -37.56 9.33 7.20
CA ARG A 50 -36.66 8.74 8.20
C ARG A 50 -35.18 8.97 7.86
N TYR A 51 -34.89 9.39 6.64
CA TYR A 51 -33.57 9.74 6.17
C TYR A 51 -33.48 11.24 5.85
N THR A 52 -32.40 11.86 6.29
CA THR A 52 -32.04 13.21 5.86
C THR A 52 -31.63 13.22 4.39
N ASP A 53 -31.77 14.35 3.70
CA ASP A 53 -31.32 14.52 2.32
C ASP A 53 -29.84 14.16 2.15
N ASN A 54 -29.01 14.48 3.15
CA ASN A 54 -27.59 14.13 3.16
C ASN A 54 -27.34 12.62 3.19
N GLN A 55 -28.17 11.86 3.94
CA GLN A 55 -28.08 10.40 3.97
C GLN A 55 -28.48 9.80 2.61
N LEU A 56 -29.57 10.29 2.02
CA LEU A 56 -30.02 9.85 0.69
C LEU A 56 -28.98 10.17 -0.40
N GLN A 57 -28.36 11.35 -0.38
CA GLN A 57 -27.29 11.70 -1.31
C GLN A 57 -26.03 10.83 -1.12
N CYS A 58 -25.61 10.60 0.13
CA CYS A 58 -24.48 9.74 0.44
C CYS A 58 -24.69 8.32 -0.09
N LEU A 59 -25.90 7.81 0.07
CA LEU A 59 -26.31 6.50 -0.39
C LEU A 59 -26.37 6.40 -1.92
N ALA A 60 -27.00 7.38 -2.59
CA ALA A 60 -27.03 7.45 -4.04
C ALA A 60 -25.60 7.47 -4.63
N ARG A 61 -24.69 8.21 -3.99
CA ARG A 61 -23.26 8.23 -4.33
C ARG A 61 -22.61 6.85 -4.22
N ILE A 62 -22.84 6.14 -3.12
CA ILE A 62 -22.27 4.80 -2.90
C ILE A 62 -22.84 3.77 -3.89
N LEU A 63 -24.15 3.78 -4.15
CA LEU A 63 -24.77 2.87 -5.11
C LEU A 63 -24.27 3.12 -6.53
N SER A 64 -24.18 4.37 -6.94
CA SER A 64 -23.61 4.75 -8.23
C SER A 64 -22.12 4.36 -8.33
N LEU A 65 -21.36 4.54 -7.25
CA LEU A 65 -19.96 4.11 -7.16
C LEU A 65 -19.83 2.59 -7.34
N VAL A 66 -20.66 1.81 -6.63
CA VAL A 66 -20.71 0.35 -6.77
C VAL A 66 -21.02 -0.05 -8.21
N ASN A 67 -22.03 0.58 -8.82
CA ASN A 67 -22.40 0.33 -10.21
C ASN A 67 -21.23 0.64 -11.17
N SER A 68 -20.55 1.78 -11.00
CA SER A 68 -19.37 2.14 -11.79
C SER A 68 -18.24 1.12 -11.63
N ILE A 69 -17.98 0.63 -10.40
CA ILE A 69 -17.01 -0.44 -10.16
C ILE A 69 -17.42 -1.71 -10.92
N CYS A 70 -18.68 -2.13 -10.83
CA CYS A 70 -19.18 -3.31 -11.54
C CYS A 70 -19.07 -3.17 -13.06
N ILE A 71 -19.45 -2.02 -13.63
CA ILE A 71 -19.37 -1.75 -15.08
C ILE A 71 -17.92 -1.76 -15.56
N LEU A 72 -17.02 -1.04 -14.87
CA LEU A 72 -15.61 -0.97 -15.26
C LEU A 72 -14.94 -2.34 -15.16
N ARG A 73 -15.35 -3.18 -14.21
CA ARG A 73 -14.84 -4.55 -14.07
C ARG A 73 -15.40 -5.51 -15.12
N ASN A 74 -16.68 -5.39 -15.47
CA ASN A 74 -17.35 -6.31 -16.40
C ASN A 74 -17.18 -5.92 -17.87
N GLY A 75 -16.92 -4.64 -18.17
CA GLY A 75 -16.75 -4.13 -19.53
C GLY A 75 -15.37 -4.39 -20.15
N ALA A 76 -14.39 -4.84 -19.36
CA ALA A 76 -13.09 -5.21 -19.87
C ALA A 76 -13.10 -6.66 -20.37
N VAL A 77 -12.87 -6.82 -21.67
CA VAL A 77 -12.81 -8.11 -22.37
C VAL A 77 -11.62 -8.96 -21.91
N THR A 78 -10.67 -8.39 -21.16
CA THR A 78 -9.54 -9.09 -20.55
C THR A 78 -9.71 -9.21 -19.03
N SER A 79 -9.33 -10.37 -18.50
CA SER A 79 -9.46 -10.77 -17.10
C SER A 79 -8.98 -9.69 -16.12
N LYS A 80 -9.88 -9.27 -15.22
CA LYS A 80 -9.68 -8.36 -14.07
C LYS A 80 -9.27 -6.93 -14.43
N ALA A 81 -10.19 -6.14 -14.98
CA ALA A 81 -10.02 -4.68 -14.97
C ALA A 81 -10.00 -4.14 -13.54
N THR A 82 -8.86 -3.63 -13.11
CA THR A 82 -8.79 -2.70 -11.98
C THR A 82 -9.09 -1.29 -12.47
N CYS A 83 -9.72 -0.46 -11.64
CA CYS A 83 -9.94 0.95 -11.96
C CYS A 83 -9.30 1.86 -10.91
N THR A 84 -9.03 3.11 -11.26
CA THR A 84 -8.53 4.12 -10.31
C THR A 84 -9.68 4.95 -9.71
N GLU A 85 -9.41 5.66 -8.61
CA GLU A 85 -10.37 6.63 -8.07
C GLU A 85 -10.73 7.74 -9.08
N ARG A 86 -9.80 8.04 -10.01
CA ARG A 86 -10.06 9.02 -11.08
C ARG A 86 -11.04 8.46 -12.10
N ASP A 87 -10.88 7.21 -12.51
CA ASP A 87 -11.79 6.57 -13.45
C ASP A 87 -13.21 6.58 -12.89
N LEU A 88 -13.37 6.24 -11.61
CA LEU A 88 -14.66 6.31 -10.90
C LEU A 88 -15.24 7.72 -10.81
N TYR A 89 -14.39 8.73 -10.60
CA TYR A 89 -14.82 10.12 -10.61
C TYR A 89 -15.35 10.54 -11.99
N TYR A 90 -14.66 10.16 -13.06
CA TYR A 90 -15.03 10.53 -14.43
C TYR A 90 -16.26 9.77 -14.96
N CYS A 91 -16.68 8.68 -14.33
CA CYS A 91 -17.97 8.05 -14.64
C CYS A 91 -19.17 8.99 -14.39
N ASN A 92 -19.11 9.85 -13.36
CA ASN A 92 -20.19 10.83 -13.07
C ASN A 92 -19.67 12.01 -12.20
N PRO A 93 -18.96 12.99 -12.79
CA PRO A 93 -18.42 14.12 -12.02
C PRO A 93 -19.47 14.94 -11.24
N PRO A 94 -20.67 15.25 -11.79
CA PRO A 94 -21.70 16.01 -11.07
C PRO A 94 -22.12 15.37 -9.75
N LEU A 95 -22.15 14.04 -9.68
CA LEU A 95 -22.53 13.30 -8.48
C LEU A 95 -21.61 13.57 -7.28
N PHE A 96 -20.33 13.83 -7.54
CA PHE A 96 -19.32 14.08 -6.51
C PHE A 96 -19.03 15.56 -6.29
N ALA A 97 -19.72 16.47 -7.00
CA ALA A 97 -19.63 17.90 -6.75
C ALA A 97 -20.26 18.26 -5.38
N PRO A 98 -19.75 19.30 -4.69
CA PRO A 98 -18.54 20.07 -4.99
C PRO A 98 -17.22 19.40 -4.53
N GLN A 99 -17.28 18.22 -3.89
CA GLN A 99 -16.12 17.60 -3.26
C GLN A 99 -15.12 16.97 -4.25
N GLY A 100 -15.51 16.76 -5.51
CA GLY A 100 -14.67 16.19 -6.56
C GLY A 100 -14.17 14.79 -6.23
N GLN A 101 -12.92 14.49 -6.57
CA GLN A 101 -12.28 13.18 -6.27
C GLN A 101 -12.25 12.87 -4.77
N ARG A 102 -12.21 13.88 -3.88
CA ARG A 102 -12.31 13.64 -2.42
C ARG A 102 -13.66 13.04 -2.03
N GLY A 103 -14.72 13.35 -2.78
CA GLY A 103 -16.04 12.73 -2.63
C GLY A 103 -16.00 11.24 -2.91
N VAL A 104 -15.34 10.83 -4.00
CA VAL A 104 -15.14 9.41 -4.37
C VAL A 104 -14.38 8.69 -3.26
N HIS A 105 -13.26 9.25 -2.81
CA HIS A 105 -12.44 8.66 -1.76
C HIS A 105 -13.23 8.41 -0.46
N ARG A 106 -14.00 9.41 0.00
CA ARG A 106 -14.86 9.26 1.18
C ARG A 106 -15.94 8.19 0.99
N CYS A 107 -16.51 8.09 -0.22
CA CYS A 107 -17.51 7.06 -0.52
C CYS A 107 -16.88 5.65 -0.51
N LEU A 108 -15.66 5.48 -1.03
CA LEU A 108 -14.91 4.21 -0.96
C LEU A 108 -14.60 3.82 0.48
N GLN A 109 -14.15 4.76 1.31
CA GLN A 109 -13.89 4.51 2.75
C GLN A 109 -15.18 4.09 3.47
N ARG A 110 -16.29 4.74 3.18
CA ARG A 110 -17.59 4.43 3.78
C ARG A 110 -18.11 3.07 3.32
N LEU A 111 -18.04 2.79 2.02
CA LEU A 111 -18.40 1.49 1.45
C LEU A 111 -17.57 0.36 2.07
N ALA A 112 -16.26 0.54 2.22
CA ALA A 112 -15.39 -0.41 2.90
C ALA A 112 -15.85 -0.71 4.34
N VAL A 113 -16.26 0.32 5.10
CA VAL A 113 -16.81 0.14 6.45
C VAL A 113 -18.17 -0.58 6.41
N TRP A 114 -19.06 -0.22 5.49
CA TRP A 114 -20.35 -0.87 5.31
C TRP A 114 -20.21 -2.36 5.01
N MET A 115 -19.29 -2.73 4.11
CA MET A 115 -19.01 -4.12 3.77
C MET A 115 -18.48 -4.92 4.95
N ARG A 116 -17.67 -4.31 5.83
CA ARG A 116 -17.16 -4.99 7.03
C ARG A 116 -18.28 -5.34 7.99
N ILE A 117 -19.16 -4.37 8.27
CA ILE A 117 -20.30 -4.59 9.17
C ILE A 117 -21.27 -5.59 8.55
N ALA A 118 -21.55 -5.49 7.25
CA ALA A 118 -22.41 -6.46 6.58
C ALA A 118 -21.82 -7.88 6.64
N ALA A 119 -20.52 -8.04 6.39
CA ALA A 119 -19.86 -9.34 6.46
C ALA A 119 -19.78 -9.90 7.89
N SER A 120 -19.74 -9.07 8.93
CA SER A 120 -19.82 -9.56 10.31
C SER A 120 -21.23 -9.99 10.71
N CYS A 121 -22.26 -9.43 10.07
CA CYS A 121 -23.65 -9.83 10.29
C CYS A 121 -24.05 -11.11 9.52
N LEU A 122 -23.37 -11.45 8.42
CA LEU A 122 -23.67 -12.63 7.60
C LEU A 122 -22.98 -13.88 8.19
N LYS A 123 -23.76 -14.90 8.59
CA LYS A 123 -23.17 -16.21 8.93
C LYS A 123 -22.81 -16.98 7.65
N PRO A 124 -21.83 -17.90 7.68
CA PRO A 124 -21.41 -18.68 6.49
C PRO A 124 -22.51 -19.47 5.78
N HIS A 125 -23.63 -19.74 6.45
CA HIS A 125 -24.76 -20.52 5.93
C HIS A 125 -25.99 -19.68 5.60
N ASP A 126 -25.96 -18.36 5.83
CA ASP A 126 -27.08 -17.50 5.50
C ASP A 126 -27.04 -17.18 4.00
N THR A 127 -27.99 -17.72 3.23
CA THR A 127 -28.18 -17.36 1.80
C THR A 127 -28.91 -16.03 1.63
N LEU A 128 -29.64 -15.59 2.66
CA LEU A 128 -30.40 -14.34 2.67
C LEU A 128 -30.34 -13.68 4.06
N PRO A 129 -30.39 -12.34 4.12
CA PRO A 129 -30.43 -11.62 5.39
C PRO A 129 -31.72 -11.90 6.18
N GLN A 130 -31.58 -12.17 7.46
CA GLN A 130 -32.67 -12.47 8.38
C GLN A 130 -33.34 -11.18 8.90
N PRO A 131 -34.66 -11.17 9.18
CA PRO A 131 -35.41 -9.97 9.60
C PRO A 131 -34.87 -9.24 10.83
N HIS A 132 -34.24 -9.97 11.76
CA HIS A 132 -33.64 -9.41 12.98
C HIS A 132 -32.36 -8.60 12.72
N GLN A 133 -31.73 -8.78 11.55
CA GLN A 133 -30.55 -8.02 11.14
C GLN A 133 -30.91 -6.60 10.65
N GLY A 134 -32.20 -6.29 10.45
CA GLY A 134 -32.68 -4.98 10.01
C GLY A 134 -32.25 -3.81 10.90
N ALA A 135 -32.03 -4.03 12.20
CA ALA A 135 -31.53 -3.00 13.11
C ALA A 135 -30.04 -2.68 12.87
N ALA A 136 -29.21 -3.70 12.65
CA ALA A 136 -27.80 -3.53 12.31
C ALA A 136 -27.64 -2.82 10.95
N TYR A 137 -28.49 -3.14 9.98
CA TYR A 137 -28.46 -2.48 8.68
C TYR A 137 -28.94 -1.02 8.72
N ARG A 138 -29.98 -0.74 9.52
CA ARG A 138 -30.38 0.66 9.78
C ARG A 138 -29.21 1.45 10.33
N PHE A 139 -28.48 0.88 11.30
CA PHE A 139 -27.29 1.49 11.87
C PHE A 139 -26.22 1.81 10.81
N ILE A 140 -25.93 0.90 9.87
CA ILE A 140 -24.95 1.14 8.78
C ILE A 140 -25.31 2.40 7.94
N PHE A 141 -26.58 2.54 7.57
CA PHE A 141 -27.03 3.60 6.68
C PHE A 141 -27.30 4.93 7.39
N THR A 142 -27.69 4.90 8.66
CA THR A 142 -28.03 6.13 9.41
C THR A 142 -26.86 6.70 10.20
N SER A 143 -25.87 5.88 10.59
CA SER A 143 -24.81 6.31 11.48
C SER A 143 -23.73 7.14 10.77
N PRO A 144 -23.13 8.12 11.47
CA PRO A 144 -21.93 8.80 11.02
C PRO A 144 -20.75 7.83 10.89
N GLN A 145 -19.83 8.13 9.97
CA GLN A 145 -18.61 7.32 9.73
C GLN A 145 -17.83 7.04 11.03
N ALA A 146 -17.62 8.05 11.88
CA ALA A 146 -16.89 7.90 13.13
C ALA A 146 -17.55 6.92 14.11
N ALA A 147 -18.88 6.82 14.11
CA ALA A 147 -19.59 5.86 14.96
C ALA A 147 -19.43 4.42 14.43
N LEU A 148 -19.46 4.25 13.10
CA LEU A 148 -19.20 2.96 12.46
C LEU A 148 -17.76 2.49 12.71
N GLU A 149 -16.79 3.40 12.64
CA GLU A 149 -15.38 3.08 12.90
C GLU A 149 -15.15 2.68 14.36
N ARG A 150 -15.79 3.36 15.33
CA ARG A 150 -15.74 2.96 16.74
C ARG A 150 -16.34 1.57 16.97
N PHE A 151 -17.47 1.28 16.34
CA PHE A 151 -18.09 -0.06 16.39
C PHE A 151 -17.12 -1.13 15.88
N LEU A 152 -16.36 -0.84 14.83
CA LEU A 152 -15.38 -1.78 14.29
C LEU A 152 -14.14 -1.95 15.18
N THR A 153 -13.78 -0.96 16.01
CA THR A 153 -12.63 -1.08 16.92
C THR A 153 -12.91 -1.91 18.17
N SER A 154 -14.19 -2.11 18.53
CA SER A 154 -14.58 -2.89 19.72
C SER A 154 -14.68 -4.39 19.48
N GLU A 155 -14.80 -4.84 18.23
CA GLU A 155 -14.98 -6.25 17.90
C GLU A 155 -13.82 -6.78 17.05
N ASN A 156 -13.42 -8.03 17.30
CA ASN A 156 -12.43 -8.76 16.48
C ASN A 156 -13.03 -9.14 15.11
N HIS A 157 -13.44 -8.15 14.34
CA HIS A 157 -14.10 -8.38 13.07
C HIS A 157 -13.15 -8.93 12.00
N PRO A 158 -13.68 -9.77 11.07
CA PRO A 158 -12.93 -10.23 9.92
C PRO A 158 -12.45 -9.05 9.06
N ARG A 159 -11.34 -9.33 8.36
CA ARG A 159 -10.44 -8.42 7.64
C ARG A 159 -11.10 -7.14 7.07
N PRO A 160 -10.40 -6.00 7.11
CA PRO A 160 -10.93 -4.78 6.52
C PRO A 160 -11.11 -4.94 5.01
N TYR A 161 -12.34 -4.81 4.50
CA TYR A 161 -12.55 -4.49 3.09
C TYR A 161 -11.76 -3.21 2.78
N THR A 162 -10.91 -3.26 1.76
CA THR A 162 -10.14 -2.10 1.27
C THR A 162 -10.63 -1.72 -0.12
N ARG A 163 -10.27 -0.55 -0.61
CA ARG A 163 -10.58 -0.15 -1.99
C ARG A 163 -9.96 -1.13 -3.00
N GLU A 164 -8.78 -1.68 -2.70
CA GLU A 164 -8.11 -2.67 -3.55
C GLU A 164 -8.90 -3.98 -3.61
N ALA A 165 -9.56 -4.37 -2.51
CA ALA A 165 -10.47 -5.52 -2.48
C ALA A 165 -11.70 -5.32 -3.39
N LEU A 166 -12.03 -4.07 -3.71
CA LEU A 166 -13.07 -3.71 -4.67
C LEU A 166 -12.55 -3.62 -6.12
N GLY A 167 -11.26 -3.87 -6.35
CA GLY A 167 -10.62 -3.65 -7.65
C GLY A 167 -10.30 -2.18 -7.92
N VAL A 168 -10.40 -1.31 -6.91
CA VAL A 168 -10.05 0.11 -7.02
C VAL A 168 -8.62 0.33 -6.55
N VAL A 169 -7.73 0.70 -7.47
CA VAL A 169 -6.29 0.75 -7.24
C VAL A 169 -5.74 2.15 -7.45
N ALA A 170 -4.57 2.42 -6.86
CA ALA A 170 -3.84 3.62 -7.23
C ALA A 170 -3.16 3.40 -8.60
N ALA A 171 -3.02 4.46 -9.39
CA ALA A 171 -2.19 4.43 -10.58
C ALA A 171 -0.77 3.96 -10.19
N PRO A 172 -0.13 3.07 -10.99
CA PRO A 172 1.21 2.61 -10.72
C PRO A 172 2.17 3.80 -10.77
N LYS A 173 3.05 3.89 -9.77
CA LYS A 173 4.05 4.96 -9.65
C LYS A 173 5.46 4.44 -9.41
N SER A 174 5.57 3.28 -8.77
CA SER A 174 6.86 2.70 -8.41
C SER A 174 7.44 1.95 -9.60
N LEU A 175 8.75 2.07 -9.76
CA LEU A 175 9.52 1.48 -10.84
C LEU A 175 10.42 0.40 -10.24
N LEU A 176 10.37 -0.80 -10.82
CA LEU A 176 11.18 -1.95 -10.44
C LEU A 176 12.21 -2.23 -11.54
N VAL A 177 13.48 -2.37 -11.18
CA VAL A 177 14.60 -2.59 -12.10
C VAL A 177 15.51 -3.67 -11.55
N GLY A 178 16.19 -4.44 -12.40
CA GLY A 178 17.18 -5.43 -11.98
C GLY A 178 16.77 -6.88 -12.27
N PRO A 179 17.63 -7.85 -11.95
CA PRO A 179 17.48 -9.25 -12.38
C PRO A 179 16.46 -10.01 -11.53
N LEU A 180 15.18 -9.67 -11.66
CA LEU A 180 14.09 -10.31 -10.94
C LEU A 180 13.06 -10.87 -11.91
N CYS A 181 12.69 -12.13 -11.74
CA CYS A 181 11.55 -12.74 -12.39
C CYS A 181 10.49 -13.09 -11.34
N MET A 182 9.22 -13.01 -11.73
CA MET A 182 8.08 -13.39 -10.90
C MET A 182 6.96 -13.95 -11.77
N MET A 183 6.11 -14.78 -11.19
CA MET A 183 4.87 -15.26 -11.78
C MET A 183 3.70 -14.40 -11.31
N LEU A 184 2.76 -14.10 -12.21
CA LEU A 184 1.48 -13.51 -11.86
C LEU A 184 0.40 -14.60 -11.86
N ASP A 185 -0.07 -14.94 -10.66
CA ASP A 185 -1.16 -15.91 -10.48
C ASP A 185 -2.49 -15.27 -10.84
N HIS A 186 -2.90 -15.40 -12.11
CA HIS A 186 -4.27 -15.12 -12.50
C HIS A 186 -5.17 -16.24 -11.96
N ARG A 187 -5.64 -16.10 -10.72
CA ARG A 187 -6.70 -16.95 -10.16
C ARG A 187 -8.03 -16.65 -10.86
N SER A 188 -8.17 -16.99 -12.14
CA SER A 188 -9.45 -17.17 -12.83
C SER A 188 -9.78 -18.66 -12.84
N GLY A 189 -11.04 -19.00 -12.61
CA GLY A 189 -11.50 -20.34 -12.19
C GLY A 189 -10.94 -21.55 -12.96
N LYS A 190 -10.72 -22.63 -12.19
CA LYS A 190 -10.60 -24.06 -12.55
C LYS A 190 -9.67 -24.53 -13.68
N GLU A 191 -9.01 -23.68 -14.46
CA GLU A 191 -7.97 -24.10 -15.40
C GLU A 191 -6.61 -23.50 -15.00
N ALA A 192 -5.83 -24.29 -14.27
CA ALA A 192 -4.60 -23.89 -13.59
C ALA A 192 -3.36 -23.83 -14.51
N ALA A 193 -3.50 -23.49 -15.80
CA ALA A 193 -2.45 -23.81 -16.78
C ALA A 193 -1.64 -22.62 -17.37
N GLY A 194 -1.82 -21.37 -16.93
CA GLY A 194 -1.08 -20.25 -17.53
C GLY A 194 -0.87 -19.05 -16.62
N GLY A 195 0.08 -19.13 -15.69
CA GLY A 195 0.61 -17.93 -15.03
C GLY A 195 1.45 -17.12 -16.02
N SER A 196 1.25 -15.80 -16.06
CA SER A 196 2.11 -14.92 -16.87
C SER A 196 3.41 -14.67 -16.14
N SER A 197 4.54 -15.04 -16.73
CA SER A 197 5.86 -14.68 -16.20
C SER A 197 6.15 -13.21 -16.50
N VAL A 198 6.62 -12.48 -15.49
CA VAL A 198 7.08 -11.10 -15.62
C VAL A 198 8.57 -11.08 -15.32
N GLN A 199 9.36 -10.80 -16.36
CA GLN A 199 10.78 -10.57 -16.25
C GLN A 199 11.05 -9.07 -16.09
N VAL A 200 11.77 -8.71 -15.04
CA VAL A 200 12.29 -7.37 -14.80
C VAL A 200 13.67 -7.29 -15.44
N CYS A 201 13.90 -6.28 -16.28
CA CYS A 201 15.16 -6.08 -16.98
C CYS A 201 16.05 -5.05 -16.28
N CYS A 202 17.35 -5.12 -16.57
CA CYS A 202 18.37 -4.17 -16.12
C CYS A 202 18.59 -2.98 -17.06
N ASP A 203 17.81 -2.87 -18.14
CA ASP A 203 17.96 -1.88 -19.23
C ASP A 203 17.54 -0.45 -18.84
N GLY A 204 17.32 -0.19 -17.55
CA GLY A 204 16.94 1.13 -17.01
C GLY A 204 15.52 1.58 -17.34
N ASN A 205 14.78 0.85 -18.18
CA ASN A 205 13.36 1.11 -18.43
C ASN A 205 12.49 0.52 -17.32
N GLY A 206 12.89 -0.63 -16.78
CA GLY A 206 12.22 -1.28 -15.65
C GLY A 206 10.76 -1.66 -15.92
N VAL A 207 10.08 -2.11 -14.86
CA VAL A 207 8.66 -2.44 -14.88
C VAL A 207 7.93 -1.60 -13.84
N PHE A 208 6.86 -0.93 -14.25
CA PHE A 208 5.99 -0.23 -13.32
C PHE A 208 5.22 -1.22 -12.46
N LEU A 209 5.33 -1.05 -11.15
CA LEU A 209 4.71 -1.95 -10.20
C LEU A 209 3.21 -1.71 -10.15
N THR A 210 2.45 -2.64 -10.70
CA THR A 210 0.99 -2.60 -10.73
C THR A 210 0.39 -3.14 -9.43
N ALA A 211 -0.88 -2.85 -9.19
CA ALA A 211 -1.59 -3.45 -8.07
C ALA A 211 -1.69 -4.97 -8.19
N GLU A 212 -1.83 -5.49 -9.40
CA GLU A 212 -1.81 -6.93 -9.67
C GLU A 212 -0.48 -7.56 -9.25
N MET A 213 0.66 -6.96 -9.63
CA MET A 213 1.96 -7.41 -9.16
C MET A 213 2.04 -7.38 -7.63
N GLY A 214 1.61 -6.31 -6.98
CA GLY A 214 1.58 -6.25 -5.51
C GLY A 214 0.67 -7.29 -4.85
N LEU A 215 -0.42 -7.70 -5.51
CA LEU A 215 -1.43 -8.59 -4.96
C LEU A 215 -1.23 -10.07 -5.31
N HIS A 216 -0.61 -10.37 -6.44
CA HIS A 216 -0.65 -11.69 -7.08
C HIS A 216 0.71 -12.18 -7.58
N SER A 217 1.79 -11.43 -7.37
CA SER A 217 3.12 -11.95 -7.60
C SER A 217 3.44 -13.12 -6.66
N SER A 218 4.10 -14.12 -7.23
CA SER A 218 4.64 -15.30 -6.58
C SER A 218 5.80 -15.87 -7.39
N GLY A 219 6.49 -16.89 -6.89
CA GLY A 219 7.54 -17.58 -7.62
C GLY A 219 8.73 -16.67 -7.94
N PHE A 220 9.11 -15.82 -6.99
CA PHE A 220 10.22 -14.88 -7.21
C PHE A 220 11.53 -15.64 -7.44
N THR A 221 12.20 -15.31 -8.53
CA THR A 221 13.53 -15.83 -8.86
C THR A 221 14.44 -14.68 -9.24
N ILE A 222 15.71 -14.82 -8.88
CA ILE A 222 16.74 -13.83 -9.16
C ILE A 222 17.86 -14.57 -9.87
N ASP A 223 18.16 -14.18 -11.11
CA ASP A 223 19.24 -14.76 -11.89
C ASP A 223 20.25 -13.67 -12.27
N ASP A 224 21.36 -13.65 -11.55
CA ASP A 224 22.47 -12.75 -11.81
C ASP A 224 23.81 -13.51 -11.91
N GLY A 225 23.78 -14.74 -12.42
CA GLY A 225 25.02 -15.50 -12.67
C GLY A 225 25.87 -15.76 -11.41
N GLY A 226 25.21 -15.93 -10.26
CA GLY A 226 25.87 -16.30 -8.99
C GLY A 226 26.43 -15.15 -8.15
N ARG A 227 26.18 -13.88 -8.53
CA ARG A 227 26.56 -12.73 -7.68
C ARG A 227 25.66 -12.62 -6.44
N GLU A 228 26.19 -11.97 -5.41
CA GLU A 228 25.39 -11.61 -4.25
C GLU A 228 24.35 -10.55 -4.64
N VAL A 229 23.07 -10.89 -4.56
CA VAL A 229 21.99 -9.97 -4.96
C VAL A 229 21.41 -9.27 -3.74
N VAL A 230 21.22 -7.97 -3.87
CA VAL A 230 20.65 -7.09 -2.85
C VAL A 230 19.46 -6.36 -3.42
N LEU A 231 18.37 -6.25 -2.65
CA LEU A 231 17.25 -5.39 -3.02
C LEU A 231 17.41 -4.02 -2.38
N VAL A 232 17.37 -2.98 -3.21
CA VAL A 232 17.51 -1.59 -2.79
C VAL A 232 16.20 -0.84 -3.02
N PHE A 233 15.58 -0.40 -1.93
CA PHE A 233 14.50 0.56 -1.95
C PHE A 233 15.07 1.97 -2.15
N VAL A 234 14.60 2.69 -3.18
CA VAL A 234 15.09 4.02 -3.53
C VAL A 234 13.92 5.01 -3.50
N GLU A 235 14.06 6.09 -2.75
CA GLU A 235 13.00 7.10 -2.66
C GLU A 235 12.76 7.82 -3.99
N LYS A 236 13.84 8.29 -4.63
CA LYS A 236 13.80 9.29 -5.72
C LYS A 236 14.29 8.69 -7.04
N GLU A 237 13.60 9.00 -8.13
CA GLU A 237 13.97 8.48 -9.45
C GLU A 237 15.31 9.01 -9.93
N SER A 238 15.64 10.28 -9.67
CA SER A 238 16.95 10.83 -10.04
C SER A 238 18.09 10.02 -9.42
N THR A 239 17.95 9.62 -8.15
CA THR A 239 18.91 8.76 -7.46
C THR A 239 19.00 7.38 -8.10
N LEU A 240 17.86 6.78 -8.49
CA LEU A 240 17.84 5.51 -9.24
C LEU A 240 18.59 5.65 -10.56
N ARG A 241 18.37 6.73 -11.32
CA ARG A 241 19.04 6.96 -12.61
C ARG A 241 20.54 7.11 -12.44
N THR A 242 20.99 7.85 -11.41
CA THR A 242 22.41 7.96 -11.07
C THR A 242 23.00 6.61 -10.71
N LEU A 243 22.33 5.81 -9.89
CA LEU A 243 22.80 4.46 -9.52
C LEU A 243 22.95 3.55 -10.75
N LEU A 244 21.95 3.52 -11.63
CA LEU A 244 22.00 2.70 -12.85
C LEU A 244 23.16 3.13 -13.75
N HIS A 245 23.41 4.44 -13.87
CA HIS A 245 24.56 4.94 -14.61
C HIS A 245 25.89 4.55 -13.95
N GLU A 246 26.03 4.69 -12.63
CA GLU A 246 27.25 4.30 -11.90
C GLU A 246 27.54 2.78 -11.96
N ILE A 247 26.50 1.95 -12.02
CA ILE A 247 26.62 0.49 -12.18
C ILE A 247 27.02 0.10 -13.61
N GLN A 248 26.47 0.77 -14.62
CA GLN A 248 26.76 0.47 -16.04
C GLN A 248 28.12 1.02 -16.48
N GLU A 249 28.50 2.20 -15.99
CA GLU A 249 29.75 2.89 -16.29
C GLU A 249 30.60 3.02 -15.02
N PRO A 250 31.14 1.90 -14.49
CA PRO A 250 31.99 1.95 -13.31
C PRO A 250 33.18 2.87 -13.61
N LYS A 251 33.36 3.91 -12.79
CA LYS A 251 34.42 4.90 -12.97
C LYS A 251 35.76 4.18 -13.14
N ARG A 252 36.31 4.19 -14.37
CA ARG A 252 37.69 3.78 -14.62
C ARG A 252 38.56 4.70 -13.77
N GLY A 253 39.20 4.14 -12.74
CA GLY A 253 39.83 4.93 -11.68
C GLY A 253 40.74 6.01 -12.24
N LEU A 254 40.53 7.27 -11.83
CA LEU A 254 41.56 8.30 -11.87
C LEU A 254 42.60 7.98 -10.79
N HIS A 255 43.41 6.96 -11.04
CA HIS A 255 44.71 6.82 -10.40
C HIS A 255 45.76 7.05 -11.49
N GLY A 256 46.02 8.33 -11.74
CA GLY A 256 47.36 8.73 -12.14
C GLY A 256 48.26 8.55 -10.92
N ASP A 257 49.07 7.50 -10.91
CA ASP A 257 50.49 7.67 -11.21
C ASP A 257 51.16 6.29 -11.38
N GLY A 258 51.95 6.13 -12.45
CA GLY A 258 52.99 5.11 -12.57
C GLY A 258 52.60 3.63 -12.65
N GLY A 259 52.25 3.15 -13.84
CA GLY A 259 52.67 1.81 -14.32
C GLY A 259 52.04 0.59 -13.64
N SER A 260 50.73 0.38 -13.81
CA SER A 260 50.09 -0.89 -13.47
C SER A 260 49.16 -1.36 -14.58
N ARG A 261 49.32 -2.65 -14.89
CA ARG A 261 48.75 -3.43 -16.01
C ARG A 261 47.27 -3.12 -16.31
N GLU A 262 47.03 -2.92 -17.59
CA GLU A 262 45.75 -3.09 -18.29
C GLU A 262 45.07 -4.40 -17.84
N GLY A 263 43.97 -4.32 -17.08
CA GLY A 263 43.11 -5.50 -16.87
C GLY A 263 42.38 -5.68 -15.54
N ASP A 264 42.65 -4.92 -14.47
CA ASP A 264 41.98 -5.18 -13.17
C ASP A 264 40.71 -4.31 -12.98
N VAL A 265 39.71 -4.54 -13.83
CA VAL A 265 38.34 -4.09 -13.53
C VAL A 265 37.86 -4.96 -12.38
N ARG A 266 37.86 -4.42 -11.15
CA ARG A 266 37.26 -5.13 -10.01
C ARG A 266 35.84 -5.54 -10.40
N PRO A 267 35.54 -6.85 -10.49
CA PRO A 267 34.19 -7.28 -10.79
C PRO A 267 33.29 -6.77 -9.67
N MET A 268 32.19 -6.10 -10.04
CA MET A 268 31.15 -5.73 -9.07
C MET A 268 30.74 -7.01 -8.33
N MET A 269 31.01 -7.04 -7.02
CA MET A 269 30.71 -8.20 -6.18
C MET A 269 29.21 -8.43 -6.00
N ARG A 270 28.40 -7.39 -6.24
CA ARG A 270 26.97 -7.39 -5.99
C ARG A 270 26.16 -7.04 -7.22
N SER A 271 24.95 -7.56 -7.25
CA SER A 271 23.90 -7.12 -8.15
C SER A 271 22.70 -6.58 -7.39
N TYR A 272 21.95 -5.72 -8.05
CA TYR A 272 20.96 -4.89 -7.41
C TYR A 272 19.60 -5.04 -8.10
N VAL A 273 18.60 -5.46 -7.31
CA VAL A 273 17.20 -5.28 -7.65
C VAL A 273 16.75 -3.98 -7.00
N MET A 274 16.30 -3.01 -7.78
CA MET A 274 15.95 -1.68 -7.29
C MET A 274 14.46 -1.42 -7.39
N LEU A 275 13.86 -0.99 -6.27
CA LEU A 275 12.47 -0.53 -6.23
C LEU A 275 12.45 0.97 -5.92
N CYS A 276 12.20 1.78 -6.95
CA CYS A 276 12.02 3.21 -6.78
C CYS A 276 10.56 3.58 -6.55
N THR A 277 10.24 4.29 -5.47
CA THR A 277 8.84 4.63 -5.15
C THR A 277 8.39 6.03 -5.53
N ARG A 278 9.32 6.91 -5.96
CA ARG A 278 9.06 8.32 -6.29
C ARG A 278 8.36 9.05 -5.13
N GLY A 279 8.94 8.91 -3.93
CA GLY A 279 8.38 9.39 -2.67
C GLY A 279 7.70 8.27 -1.85
N TYR A 280 6.54 8.55 -1.25
CA TYR A 280 5.83 7.58 -0.40
C TYR A 280 5.50 6.27 -1.14
N PRO A 281 5.84 5.10 -0.56
CA PRO A 281 5.54 3.81 -1.17
C PRO A 281 4.03 3.62 -1.26
N CYS A 282 3.52 3.27 -2.44
CA CYS A 282 2.11 3.00 -2.62
C CYS A 282 1.72 1.65 -1.99
N VAL A 283 0.41 1.35 -1.94
CA VAL A 283 -0.07 0.07 -1.39
C VAL A 283 0.52 -1.11 -2.16
N ALA A 284 0.59 -1.03 -3.48
CA ALA A 284 1.13 -2.11 -4.31
C ALA A 284 2.60 -2.41 -3.98
N SER A 285 3.46 -1.39 -3.85
CA SER A 285 4.89 -1.56 -3.55
C SER A 285 5.11 -2.21 -2.20
N ARG A 286 4.29 -1.84 -1.20
CA ARG A 286 4.36 -2.42 0.14
C ARG A 286 3.89 -3.88 0.17
N LEU A 287 2.81 -4.20 -0.53
CA LEU A 287 2.32 -5.58 -0.65
C LEU A 287 3.30 -6.47 -1.42
N PHE A 288 3.84 -5.95 -2.53
CA PHE A 288 4.88 -6.61 -3.30
C PHE A 288 6.08 -6.96 -2.41
N MET A 289 6.59 -5.99 -1.65
CA MET A 289 7.74 -6.26 -0.79
C MET A 289 7.45 -7.25 0.32
N ARG A 290 6.24 -7.24 0.90
CA ARG A 290 5.85 -8.28 1.87
C ARG A 290 5.87 -9.68 1.26
N ARG A 291 5.34 -9.84 0.04
CA ARG A 291 5.35 -11.13 -0.68
C ARG A 291 6.77 -11.57 -1.01
N LEU A 292 7.55 -10.67 -1.58
CA LEU A 292 8.94 -10.93 -1.94
C LEU A 292 9.78 -11.34 -0.72
N CYS A 293 9.61 -10.66 0.42
CA CYS A 293 10.31 -11.03 1.66
C CYS A 293 9.82 -12.36 2.25
N ALA A 294 8.55 -12.72 2.05
CA ALA A 294 8.02 -13.98 2.53
C ALA A 294 8.59 -15.17 1.72
N GLU A 295 8.81 -14.99 0.42
CA GLU A 295 9.35 -16.03 -0.47
C GLU A 295 10.89 -16.05 -0.50
N LEU A 296 11.52 -14.88 -0.36
CA LEU A 296 12.97 -14.71 -0.33
C LEU A 296 13.43 -14.10 1.02
N PRO A 297 13.25 -14.80 2.16
CA PRO A 297 13.49 -14.26 3.49
C PRO A 297 14.96 -13.98 3.81
N ARG A 298 15.88 -14.45 2.97
CA ARG A 298 17.34 -14.21 3.07
C ARG A 298 17.83 -13.07 2.19
N LEU A 299 16.96 -12.48 1.37
CA LEU A 299 17.36 -11.40 0.48
C LEU A 299 17.65 -10.14 1.29
N PRO A 300 18.89 -9.59 1.24
CA PRO A 300 19.20 -8.37 1.96
C PRO A 300 18.39 -7.20 1.40
N LEU A 301 17.79 -6.43 2.30
CA LEU A 301 16.97 -5.26 1.94
C LEU A 301 17.65 -3.99 2.43
N LEU A 302 18.04 -3.13 1.50
CA LEU A 302 18.64 -1.84 1.79
C LEU A 302 17.67 -0.71 1.42
N ALA A 303 17.75 0.40 2.14
CA ALA A 303 16.93 1.59 1.88
C ALA A 303 17.79 2.84 1.70
N LEU A 304 17.66 3.47 0.54
CA LEU A 304 18.22 4.77 0.20
C LEU A 304 17.12 5.83 0.20
N VAL A 305 17.12 6.62 1.28
CA VAL A 305 16.23 7.77 1.48
C VAL A 305 17.05 8.99 1.85
N ASP A 306 16.46 10.18 1.68
CA ASP A 306 17.07 11.45 2.05
C ASP A 306 17.31 11.53 3.57
N GLY A 307 18.34 12.30 3.95
CA GLY A 307 18.71 12.60 5.34
C GLY A 307 17.86 13.70 5.92
N ASP A 308 16.53 13.56 5.78
CA ASP A 308 15.55 14.54 6.21
C ASP A 308 14.32 13.89 6.87
N PRO A 309 13.44 14.67 7.52
CA PRO A 309 12.26 14.11 8.19
C PRO A 309 11.29 13.38 7.25
N HIS A 310 11.24 13.77 5.98
CA HIS A 310 10.33 13.18 5.00
C HIS A 310 10.84 11.83 4.48
N GLY A 311 12.13 11.74 4.16
CA GLY A 311 12.83 10.51 3.79
C GLY A 311 12.74 9.46 4.90
N LEU A 312 12.96 9.87 6.16
CA LEU A 312 12.76 9.00 7.33
C LEU A 312 11.31 8.49 7.45
N ARG A 313 10.31 9.35 7.18
CA ARG A 313 8.90 8.95 7.21
C ARG A 313 8.53 8.03 6.05
N ILE A 314 9.16 8.20 4.90
CA ILE A 314 9.02 7.30 3.74
C ILE A 314 9.58 5.91 4.09
N LEU A 315 10.79 5.85 4.65
CA LEU A 315 11.38 4.61 5.14
C LEU A 315 10.50 3.92 6.20
N LEU A 316 10.03 4.65 7.21
CA LEU A 316 9.17 4.07 8.25
C LEU A 316 7.87 3.48 7.65
N THR A 317 7.29 4.18 6.67
CA THR A 317 6.09 3.70 5.96
C THR A 317 6.37 2.40 5.19
N MET A 318 7.58 2.26 4.66
CA MET A 318 8.03 1.06 3.98
C MET A 318 8.28 -0.09 4.95
N LEU A 319 8.99 0.16 6.05
CA LEU A 319 9.25 -0.81 7.14
C LEU A 319 7.94 -1.43 7.65
N GLU A 320 6.89 -0.63 7.83
CA GLU A 320 5.60 -1.14 8.30
C GLU A 320 4.88 -2.03 7.27
N GLY A 321 5.29 -2.01 5.99
CA GLY A 321 4.88 -2.97 4.96
C GLY A 321 3.41 -2.89 4.52
N GLY A 322 2.61 -1.96 5.04
CA GLY A 322 1.19 -1.86 4.68
C GLY A 322 0.34 -1.35 5.85
N PRO A 323 -0.90 -0.89 5.59
CA PRO A 323 -1.83 -0.59 6.69
C PRO A 323 -1.98 -1.85 7.53
N SER A 324 -1.99 -1.69 8.86
CA SER A 324 -2.00 -2.78 9.84
C SER A 324 -3.11 -3.81 9.54
N SER A 325 -2.79 -4.82 8.75
CA SER A 325 -3.69 -5.86 8.29
C SER A 325 -2.99 -7.19 8.54
N ALA A 326 -2.89 -7.56 9.82
CA ALA A 326 -2.29 -8.80 10.32
C ALA A 326 -2.90 -10.07 9.69
N GLY A 327 -4.00 -9.96 8.95
CA GLY A 327 -4.69 -11.09 8.33
C GLY A 327 -4.31 -11.42 6.89
N TRP A 328 -3.50 -10.63 6.16
CA TRP A 328 -3.34 -10.87 4.71
C TRP A 328 -2.51 -12.14 4.40
N ILE A 329 -1.52 -12.47 5.23
CA ILE A 329 -0.52 -13.52 4.95
C ILE A 329 -1.03 -14.93 5.32
N GLN A 330 -1.96 -15.05 6.27
CA GLN A 330 -2.34 -16.36 6.84
C GLN A 330 -3.00 -17.34 5.86
N LYS A 331 -3.62 -16.88 4.76
CA LYS A 331 -4.37 -17.76 3.84
C LYS A 331 -3.62 -18.21 2.59
N VAL A 332 -2.36 -17.80 2.40
CA VAL A 332 -1.56 -18.27 1.26
C VAL A 332 -0.84 -19.59 1.61
N THR A 333 -0.53 -19.81 2.88
CA THR A 333 0.16 -21.01 3.37
C THR A 333 -0.76 -22.17 3.77
N GLU A 334 -2.04 -21.94 4.06
CA GLU A 334 -2.98 -22.98 4.55
C GLU A 334 -3.48 -23.97 3.46
N ASN A 335 -3.04 -23.85 2.21
CA ASN A 335 -3.45 -24.76 1.12
C ASN A 335 -2.34 -25.73 0.67
N SER A 336 -1.24 -25.82 1.42
CA SER A 336 -0.24 -26.88 1.24
C SER A 336 -0.44 -27.93 2.33
N ASP A 337 -1.16 -29.00 2.00
CA ASP A 337 -1.33 -30.16 2.88
C ASP A 337 0.04 -30.80 3.20
N GLN A 338 0.48 -30.70 4.46
CA GLN A 338 0.92 -31.79 5.34
C GLN A 338 1.69 -31.27 6.57
N MET A 339 0.99 -31.25 7.70
CA MET A 339 1.39 -31.86 8.97
C MET A 339 2.88 -31.81 9.37
N THR A 340 3.27 -30.77 10.12
CA THR A 340 4.05 -30.94 11.36
C THR A 340 3.70 -29.85 12.35
N SER A 341 3.54 -30.27 13.59
CA SER A 341 2.99 -29.58 14.74
C SER A 341 3.81 -28.40 15.27
N SER A 342 3.10 -27.51 15.97
CA SER A 342 3.56 -26.64 17.06
C SER A 342 4.60 -25.57 16.71
N HIS A 343 4.18 -24.51 16.01
CA HIS A 343 4.67 -23.14 16.21
C HIS A 343 3.69 -22.08 15.64
N GLU A 344 2.39 -22.36 15.64
CA GLU A 344 1.37 -21.41 15.20
C GLU A 344 0.96 -20.48 16.34
N THR A 345 1.75 -19.45 16.59
CA THR A 345 1.26 -18.27 17.32
C THR A 345 2.16 -17.06 17.04
N GLU A 346 1.54 -15.98 16.56
CA GLU A 346 2.08 -14.64 16.26
C GLU A 346 2.40 -14.33 14.79
N ASN A 347 1.35 -14.33 13.96
CA ASN A 347 1.31 -13.53 12.73
C ASN A 347 1.15 -12.03 13.07
N ARG A 348 2.04 -11.51 13.91
CA ARG A 348 2.22 -10.07 14.10
C ARG A 348 2.77 -9.52 12.80
N ILE A 349 2.36 -8.30 12.46
CA ILE A 349 2.86 -7.59 11.28
C ILE A 349 4.34 -7.31 11.53
N ALA A 350 5.19 -8.25 11.12
CA ALA A 350 6.63 -8.08 11.20
C ALA A 350 7.00 -6.90 10.30
N LEU A 351 7.73 -5.96 10.88
CA LEU A 351 8.35 -4.89 10.10
C LEU A 351 9.28 -5.52 9.06
N LEU A 352 9.26 -5.01 7.83
CA LEU A 352 10.15 -5.46 6.77
C LEU A 352 11.62 -5.24 7.17
N PRO A 353 12.53 -6.20 6.91
CA PRO A 353 13.90 -6.18 7.42
C PRO A 353 14.84 -5.21 6.68
N PHE A 354 14.39 -3.99 6.38
CA PHE A 354 15.23 -2.99 5.73
C PHE A 354 16.34 -2.46 6.66
N GLN A 355 17.54 -2.41 6.10
CA GLN A 355 18.67 -1.67 6.63
C GLN A 355 18.72 -0.31 5.95
N TRP A 356 18.69 0.76 6.74
CA TRP A 356 18.82 2.10 6.18
C TRP A 356 20.27 2.36 5.76
N VAL A 357 20.52 2.61 4.48
CA VAL A 357 21.85 2.90 3.94
C VAL A 357 21.96 4.34 3.43
N GLY A 358 20.82 5.03 3.32
CA GLY A 358 20.74 6.42 2.91
C GLY A 358 21.50 7.39 3.83
N LEU A 359 21.35 8.68 3.52
CA LEU A 359 22.17 9.74 4.09
C LEU A 359 21.96 9.87 5.61
N ARG A 360 23.04 9.73 6.39
CA ARG A 360 23.05 9.85 7.85
C ARG A 360 24.06 10.92 8.27
N LEU A 361 23.59 12.14 8.44
CA LEU A 361 24.43 13.29 8.80
C LEU A 361 25.07 13.10 10.18
N SER A 362 24.41 12.38 11.09
CA SER A 362 24.98 12.05 12.40
C SER A 362 26.24 11.17 12.36
N ARG A 363 26.53 10.53 11.21
CA ARG A 363 27.70 9.67 11.01
C ARG A 363 28.77 10.28 10.11
N MET A 364 28.51 11.45 9.54
CA MET A 364 29.48 12.14 8.70
C MET A 364 30.57 12.79 9.54
N SER A 365 31.80 12.74 9.02
CA SER A 365 32.92 13.48 9.58
C SER A 365 32.74 14.99 9.34
N THR A 366 33.36 15.83 10.17
CA THR A 366 33.30 17.30 10.02
C THR A 366 33.65 17.80 8.61
N PRO A 367 34.71 17.28 7.94
CA PRO A 367 35.02 17.69 6.57
C PRO A 367 33.90 17.37 5.57
N GLN A 368 33.27 16.20 5.70
CA GLN A 368 32.16 15.79 4.82
C GLN A 368 30.92 16.67 5.03
N LEU A 369 30.64 17.06 6.28
CA LEU A 369 29.54 17.97 6.60
C LEU A 369 29.77 19.37 6.00
N SER A 370 31.02 19.85 5.98
CA SER A 370 31.37 21.14 5.38
C SER A 370 31.24 21.15 3.85
N SER A 371 31.47 20.01 3.19
CA SER A 371 31.26 19.86 1.74
C SER A 371 29.82 19.55 1.34
N ALA A 372 29.00 19.05 2.27
CA ALA A 372 27.63 18.69 2.00
C ALA A 372 26.73 19.93 1.85
N SER A 373 25.81 19.89 0.88
CA SER A 373 24.77 20.90 0.76
C SER A 373 23.69 20.67 1.84
N LEU A 374 23.92 21.23 3.03
CA LEU A 374 23.00 21.14 4.17
C LEU A 374 21.94 22.25 4.09
N MET A 375 20.72 21.92 4.50
CA MET A 375 19.57 22.83 4.53
C MET A 375 19.01 22.96 5.95
N PRO A 376 18.48 24.12 6.33
CA PRO A 376 17.80 24.28 7.61
C PRO A 376 16.47 23.51 7.66
N LEU A 377 16.07 23.07 8.85
CA LEU A 377 14.74 22.52 9.09
C LEU A 377 13.67 23.62 8.98
N SER A 378 12.54 23.28 8.37
CA SER A 378 11.35 24.11 8.30
C SER A 378 10.46 23.95 9.55
N VAL A 379 9.49 24.86 9.74
CA VAL A 379 8.50 24.74 10.82
C VAL A 379 7.64 23.47 10.68
N SER A 380 7.32 23.07 9.45
CA SER A 380 6.59 21.82 9.18
C SER A 380 7.37 20.56 9.54
N ASP A 381 8.70 20.59 9.41
CA ASP A 381 9.58 19.46 9.72
C ASP A 381 9.50 19.06 11.20
N ALA A 382 9.38 20.04 12.10
CA ALA A 382 9.25 19.82 13.53
C ALA A 382 8.01 18.97 13.91
N GLY A 383 6.92 19.08 13.14
CA GLY A 383 5.73 18.24 13.32
C GLY A 383 5.96 16.80 12.86
N VAL A 384 6.67 16.63 11.75
CA VAL A 384 7.03 15.31 11.19
C VAL A 384 7.98 14.57 12.12
N LEU A 385 9.01 15.24 12.64
CA LEU A 385 9.99 14.66 13.58
C LEU A 385 9.32 14.17 14.87
N ARG A 386 8.38 14.95 15.44
CA ARG A 386 7.60 14.52 16.62
C ARG A 386 6.80 13.25 16.35
N GLN A 387 6.09 13.18 15.22
CA GLN A 387 5.33 11.99 14.84
C GLN A 387 6.23 10.78 14.62
N LEU A 388 7.38 10.97 13.98
CA LEU A 388 8.38 9.93 13.76
C LEU A 388 8.91 9.38 15.09
N GLU A 389 9.33 10.26 16.00
CA GLU A 389 9.89 9.87 17.29
C GLU A 389 8.87 9.08 18.12
N GLN A 390 7.60 9.52 18.14
CA GLN A 390 6.52 8.80 18.80
C GLN A 390 6.32 7.39 18.21
N ARG A 391 6.25 7.28 16.87
CA ARG A 391 6.03 5.99 16.20
C ARG A 391 7.22 5.04 16.37
N ILE A 392 8.44 5.53 16.21
CA ILE A 392 9.67 4.74 16.40
C ILE A 392 9.77 4.27 17.85
N SER A 393 9.49 5.15 18.82
CA SER A 393 9.48 4.78 20.24
C SER A 393 8.41 3.73 20.54
N GLY A 394 7.22 3.87 19.94
CA GLY A 394 6.15 2.88 20.05
C GLY A 394 6.53 1.50 19.51
N HIS A 395 7.22 1.45 18.37
CA HIS A 395 7.76 0.20 17.83
C HIS A 395 8.83 -0.38 18.77
N LEU A 396 9.83 0.42 19.18
CA LEU A 396 10.93 -0.04 20.03
C LEU A 396 10.50 -0.49 21.44
N ALA A 397 9.45 0.13 22.00
CA ALA A 397 8.90 -0.23 23.31
C ALA A 397 7.87 -1.38 23.23
N GLY A 398 7.42 -1.74 22.03
CA GLY A 398 6.44 -2.78 21.81
C GLY A 398 6.93 -4.15 22.27
N LYS A 399 6.01 -5.00 22.74
CA LYS A 399 6.30 -6.41 23.09
C LYS A 399 6.43 -7.33 21.88
N ALA A 400 6.23 -6.81 20.67
CA ALA A 400 6.37 -7.56 19.44
C ALA A 400 7.83 -7.93 19.20
N PHE A 401 8.08 -9.13 18.67
CA PHE A 401 9.39 -9.47 18.16
C PHE A 401 9.74 -8.51 17.00
N ILE A 402 10.92 -7.91 17.07
CA ILE A 402 11.46 -7.02 16.03
C ILE A 402 12.76 -7.65 15.57
N HIS A 403 12.84 -7.91 14.27
CA HIS A 403 14.05 -8.43 13.64
C HIS A 403 15.25 -7.53 13.99
N PRO A 404 16.43 -8.09 14.35
CA PRO A 404 17.58 -7.31 14.80
C PRO A 404 17.99 -6.18 13.84
N CYS A 405 17.97 -6.43 12.52
CA CYS A 405 18.30 -5.41 11.54
C CYS A 405 17.31 -4.23 11.57
N VAL A 406 16.01 -4.49 11.78
CA VAL A 406 14.99 -3.45 11.87
C VAL A 406 15.17 -2.64 13.14
N ARG A 407 15.45 -3.33 14.26
CA ARG A 407 15.74 -2.66 15.52
C ARG A 407 16.94 -1.72 15.38
N ALA A 408 18.01 -2.16 14.73
CA ALA A 408 19.17 -1.33 14.42
C ALA A 408 18.80 -0.11 13.56
N THR A 409 18.03 -0.33 12.48
CA THR A 409 17.50 0.76 11.63
C THR A 409 16.68 1.77 12.43
N LEU A 410 15.75 1.31 13.28
CA LEU A 410 14.93 2.20 14.11
C LEU A 410 15.77 3.01 15.11
N TYR A 411 16.81 2.41 15.70
CA TYR A 411 17.75 3.15 16.55
C TYR A 411 18.54 4.21 15.76
N ASP A 412 19.01 3.87 14.57
CA ASP A 412 19.72 4.81 13.70
C ASP A 412 18.81 5.98 13.31
N MET A 413 17.56 5.70 12.94
CA MET A 413 16.56 6.73 12.65
C MET A 413 16.31 7.63 13.86
N ARG A 414 16.19 7.07 15.07
CA ARG A 414 16.01 7.86 16.29
C ARG A 414 17.23 8.74 16.59
N LYS A 415 18.44 8.22 16.42
CA LYS A 415 19.69 8.99 16.57
C LYS A 415 19.74 10.15 15.58
N GLU A 416 19.36 9.92 14.32
CA GLU A 416 19.31 10.97 13.31
C GLU A 416 18.28 12.04 13.66
N ILE A 417 17.06 11.66 14.10
CA ILE A 417 16.04 12.61 14.54
C ILE A 417 16.58 13.51 15.67
N GLN A 418 17.27 12.93 16.65
CA GLN A 418 17.88 13.70 17.73
C GLN A 418 19.00 14.62 17.24
N TRP A 419 19.77 14.17 16.25
CA TRP A 419 20.79 15.01 15.62
C TRP A 419 20.13 16.21 14.91
N MET A 420 19.10 15.97 14.09
CA MET A 420 18.35 17.03 13.39
C MET A 420 17.73 18.04 14.36
N TRP A 421 17.22 17.58 15.51
CA TRP A 421 16.71 18.47 16.55
C TRP A 421 17.77 19.40 17.14
N ARG A 422 19.01 18.92 17.29
CA ARG A 422 20.10 19.72 17.88
C ARG A 422 20.73 20.68 16.87
N THR A 423 20.90 20.23 15.63
CA THR A 423 21.60 21.00 14.60
C THR A 423 20.66 21.90 13.81
N HIS A 424 19.37 21.60 13.78
CA HIS A 424 18.39 22.21 12.89
C HIS A 424 18.75 22.08 11.40
N LEU A 425 19.45 21.01 11.02
CA LEU A 425 19.90 20.74 9.65
C LEU A 425 19.30 19.44 9.09
N LYS A 426 19.21 19.37 7.76
CA LYS A 426 18.83 18.21 6.95
C LYS A 426 19.57 18.23 5.61
N ALA A 427 19.53 17.13 4.86
CA ALA A 427 20.12 17.08 3.52
C ALA A 427 19.46 16.06 2.60
N GLU A 428 19.52 16.31 1.28
CA GLU A 428 19.12 15.37 0.24
C GLU A 428 20.25 14.37 -0.06
N LEU A 429 19.92 13.18 -0.56
CA LEU A 429 20.91 12.17 -0.98
C LEU A 429 21.93 12.72 -1.99
N GLN A 430 21.54 13.68 -2.83
CA GLN A 430 22.46 14.30 -3.79
C GLN A 430 23.55 15.17 -3.13
N ALA A 431 23.48 15.42 -1.83
CA ALA A 431 24.57 16.03 -1.07
C ALA A 431 25.75 15.06 -0.85
N CYS A 432 25.59 13.76 -1.13
CA CYS A 432 26.66 12.78 -1.07
C CYS A 432 27.62 12.97 -2.26
N THR A 433 28.82 13.48 -1.98
CA THR A 433 29.84 13.82 -3.00
C THR A 433 30.37 12.60 -3.74
N ASP A 434 30.41 11.45 -3.06
CA ASP A 434 30.99 10.22 -3.59
C ASP A 434 29.98 9.41 -4.44
N GLY A 435 28.75 9.90 -4.53
CA GLY A 435 27.65 9.26 -5.26
C GLY A 435 26.90 8.21 -4.43
N PRO A 436 25.65 7.90 -4.78
CA PRO A 436 24.81 6.98 -4.03
C PRO A 436 25.30 5.52 -4.04
N LEU A 437 26.05 5.10 -5.06
CA LEU A 437 26.62 3.74 -5.10
C LEU A 437 27.65 3.51 -3.98
N SER A 438 28.44 4.54 -3.63
CA SER A 438 29.44 4.45 -2.56
C SER A 438 28.82 4.06 -1.22
N LEU A 439 27.60 4.53 -0.95
CA LEU A 439 26.83 4.19 0.25
C LEU A 439 26.46 2.69 0.27
N LEU A 440 26.12 2.11 -0.89
CA LEU A 440 25.76 0.70 -1.03
C LEU A 440 26.98 -0.22 -0.91
N GLU A 441 28.07 0.13 -1.58
CA GLU A 441 29.30 -0.67 -1.58
C GLU A 441 30.00 -0.67 -0.23
N GLY A 442 30.01 0.48 0.46
CA GLY A 442 30.58 0.60 1.81
C GLY A 442 29.74 -0.05 2.90
N PHE A 443 28.52 -0.50 2.61
CA PHE A 443 27.64 -1.07 3.61
C PHE A 443 27.91 -2.57 3.81
N PRO A 444 28.27 -3.02 5.03
CA PRO A 444 28.41 -4.44 5.33
C PRO A 444 27.02 -5.07 5.38
N LEU A 445 26.80 -6.10 4.56
CA LEU A 445 25.58 -6.87 4.63
C LEU A 445 25.63 -7.70 5.92
N CYS A 446 24.65 -7.47 6.80
CA CYS A 446 24.41 -8.45 7.86
C CYS A 446 23.81 -9.67 7.18
N MET A 447 24.52 -10.79 7.20
CA MET A 447 23.93 -12.09 6.93
C MET A 447 22.69 -12.22 7.84
N GLN A 448 21.51 -12.34 7.24
CA GLN A 448 20.28 -12.65 7.96
C GLN A 448 20.43 -14.09 8.47
N VAL A 449 20.73 -14.25 9.76
CA VAL A 449 20.85 -15.56 10.44
C VAL A 449 19.46 -16.09 10.76
#